data_AF-A0A1V0QEG4-F1
#
_entry.id   AF-A0A1V0QEG4-F1
#
_cell.length_a   1.000
_cell.length_b   1.000
_cell.length_c   1.000
_cell.angle_alpha   90.00
_cell.angle_beta   90.00
_cell.angle_gamma   90.00
#
_symmetry.space_group_name_H-M   'P 1'
#
loop_
_entity.id
_entity.type
_entity.pdbx_description
1 polymer ?
#
loop_
_entity_poly.entity_id
_entity_poly.type
_entity_poly.pdbx_seq_one_letter_code
_entity_poly.pdbx_strand_id
1 'polypeptide(L)'
;MKFQIWHIPIKAVNSYILRAARKSDEMLEPYDGKLSRTVLRRESGSNPADLVDYSALIKALGGEVIHIAAGSDDHINAMDMVENYGEGKNPVIDKSEFILSLFEQLDKKGIGPKEKSIIDRCVFLVYEDYQAGGKLPTLVVLREKLLEQPEKEAKNLALELELFTNGSLNAFAHKTSVDTNNRMIVYDIMDLGKQLKTMGLLVITDAMLNRVTENWRKGMRTHVFIDEFHVVFENEYSASFFNSAWRQFRKRNAYPTGITQNVEYLLDSIMASTMLSNSEFVVMLNQASQDRGKLAKMLNISDEQMSYITNADAGCGLLKYGSSLVPFINRFPTDTKLYQLMTTKPTDRKTK
;
A
#
# COMPACT_ATOMS: atom_id res chain seq x y z
N MET A 1 15.07 3.34 10.99
CA MET A 1 15.23 4.76 10.59
C MET A 1 14.15 5.06 9.54
N LYS A 2 13.02 5.71 9.88
CA LYS A 2 11.85 5.80 8.96
C LYS A 2 11.67 7.20 8.35
N PHE A 3 11.48 7.28 7.04
CA PHE A 3 11.14 8.46 6.25
C PHE A 3 9.63 8.41 5.95
N GLN A 4 8.87 9.50 6.08
CA GLN A 4 7.43 9.52 5.73
C GLN A 4 7.12 10.57 4.68
N ILE A 5 6.34 10.21 3.67
CA ILE A 5 5.93 11.07 2.57
C ILE A 5 4.42 11.30 2.66
N TRP A 6 3.96 12.54 2.62
CA TRP A 6 2.54 12.91 2.62
C TRP A 6 2.24 13.90 1.49
N HIS A 7 1.02 13.88 0.98
CA HIS A 7 0.51 14.89 0.05
C HIS A 7 -0.88 15.34 0.53
N ILE A 8 -1.06 16.63 0.81
CA ILE A 8 -2.32 17.20 1.33
C ILE A 8 -2.81 18.25 0.32
N PRO A 9 -3.96 18.09 -0.36
CA PRO A 9 -4.48 19.14 -1.23
C PRO A 9 -4.98 20.37 -0.43
N ILE A 10 -4.74 21.56 -0.99
CA ILE A 10 -4.88 22.93 -0.46
C ILE A 10 -6.22 23.27 0.25
N LYS A 11 -7.30 22.47 0.10
CA LYS A 11 -8.62 22.78 0.69
C LYS A 11 -8.99 22.00 1.95
N ALA A 12 -8.08 21.21 2.52
CA ALA A 12 -8.34 20.46 3.75
C ALA A 12 -7.30 20.72 4.85
N VAL A 13 -7.01 21.99 5.11
CA VAL A 13 -6.36 22.39 6.37
C VAL A 13 -7.44 22.48 7.43
N ASN A 14 -7.64 21.37 8.14
CA ASN A 14 -8.47 21.32 9.34
C ASN A 14 -7.87 22.29 10.38
N SER A 15 -8.73 23.06 11.05
CA SER A 15 -8.43 24.17 11.96
C SER A 15 -7.56 23.82 13.19
N TYR A 16 -7.15 22.56 13.32
CA TYR A 16 -6.26 22.06 14.37
C TYR A 16 -4.80 22.48 14.20
N ILE A 17 -4.26 22.56 12.97
CA ILE A 17 -2.85 22.92 12.75
C ILE A 17 -2.64 24.44 12.83
N LEU A 18 -3.65 25.24 12.48
CA LEU A 18 -3.60 26.70 12.60
C LEU A 18 -3.71 27.20 14.04
N ARG A 19 -4.26 26.40 14.98
CA ARG A 19 -4.36 26.77 16.41
C ARG A 19 -3.03 26.66 17.16
N ALA A 20 -2.10 25.81 16.74
CA ALA A 20 -0.78 25.73 17.37
C ALA A 20 0.07 27.01 17.19
N ALA A 21 -0.32 27.91 16.28
CA ALA A 21 0.35 29.18 16.02
C ALA A 21 -0.27 30.40 16.75
N ARG A 22 -1.33 30.24 17.56
CA ARG A 22 -1.92 31.34 18.35
C ARG A 22 -2.12 30.92 19.81
N LYS A 23 -1.39 31.58 20.70
CA LYS A 23 -1.39 31.41 22.16
C LYS A 23 -2.77 31.66 22.81
N SER A 24 -2.87 31.10 24.02
CA SER A 24 -3.70 31.41 25.21
C SER A 24 -5.20 31.08 25.20
N ASP A 25 -5.58 30.31 26.23
CA ASP A 25 -6.87 30.08 26.87
C ASP A 25 -8.12 29.82 26.01
N GLU A 26 -8.62 28.58 26.09
CA GLU A 26 -9.98 28.22 26.56
C GLU A 26 -10.27 26.74 26.25
N MET A 27 -10.74 26.01 27.27
CA MET A 27 -11.25 24.64 27.17
C MET A 27 -12.52 24.60 26.33
N LEU A 28 -12.61 23.72 25.32
CA LEU A 28 -13.88 23.16 24.82
C LEU A 28 -13.69 21.74 24.26
N GLU A 29 -14.74 20.94 24.48
CA GLU A 29 -14.94 19.48 24.40
C GLU A 29 -14.76 18.77 23.04
N PRO A 30 -14.72 17.41 23.01
CA PRO A 30 -14.22 16.64 21.87
C PRO A 30 -15.26 16.41 20.76
N TYR A 31 -14.81 16.55 19.50
CA TYR A 31 -15.60 16.29 18.30
C TYR A 31 -15.32 14.88 17.76
N ASP A 32 -16.35 14.02 17.74
CA ASP A 32 -16.29 12.65 17.23
C ASP A 32 -16.21 12.61 15.69
N GLY A 33 -15.00 12.37 15.17
CA GLY A 33 -14.74 12.20 13.73
C GLY A 33 -14.48 10.74 13.36
N LYS A 34 -15.32 10.16 12.49
CA LYS A 34 -15.10 8.82 11.95
C LYS A 34 -14.06 8.82 10.80
N LEU A 35 -12.89 8.21 11.02
CA LEU A 35 -11.71 8.13 10.13
C LEU A 35 -11.31 6.67 9.87
N SER A 36 -11.21 6.22 8.62
CA SER A 36 -10.75 4.86 8.28
C SER A 36 -9.26 4.86 7.86
N ARG A 37 -8.46 3.86 8.30
CA ARG A 37 -7.02 3.72 8.05
C ARG A 37 -6.67 2.34 7.46
N THR A 38 -5.80 2.26 6.46
CA THR A 38 -5.31 1.00 5.87
C THR A 38 -3.77 0.97 5.85
N VAL A 39 -3.11 -0.14 6.24
CA VAL A 39 -1.63 -0.26 6.33
C VAL A 39 -1.09 -1.50 5.59
N LEU A 40 0.07 -1.41 4.91
CA LEU A 40 0.86 -2.51 4.31
C LEU A 40 2.23 -2.74 5.00
N ARG A 41 2.76 -3.98 5.08
CA ARG A 41 4.01 -4.35 5.82
C ARG A 41 4.88 -5.49 5.21
N ARG A 42 6.21 -5.33 5.05
CA ARG A 42 7.22 -6.32 4.50
C ARG A 42 8.01 -7.15 5.56
N GLU A 43 8.64 -8.25 5.12
CA GLU A 43 9.60 -9.18 5.79
C GLU A 43 11.10 -8.76 5.85
N SER A 44 11.83 -9.44 6.74
CA SER A 44 13.22 -9.30 7.20
C SER A 44 14.33 -9.72 6.23
N GLY A 45 15.35 -8.86 6.09
CA GLY A 45 16.69 -9.18 5.58
C GLY A 45 17.77 -8.58 6.50
N SER A 46 18.67 -9.45 6.97
CA SER A 46 19.90 -9.26 7.77
C SER A 46 19.91 -8.45 9.08
N ASN A 47 18.78 -7.93 9.58
CA ASN A 47 18.69 -7.51 10.99
C ASN A 47 17.26 -7.73 11.55
N PRO A 48 17.03 -8.70 12.45
CA PRO A 48 15.70 -8.95 13.06
C PRO A 48 15.28 -7.88 14.09
N ALA A 49 16.14 -6.90 14.37
CA ALA A 49 15.84 -5.83 15.33
C ALA A 49 15.12 -4.67 14.61
N ASP A 50 13.94 -4.32 15.12
CA ASP A 50 13.32 -2.99 15.01
C ASP A 50 12.28 -2.69 13.92
N LEU A 51 11.51 -3.67 13.43
CA LEU A 51 10.28 -3.37 12.68
C LEU A 51 9.07 -3.20 13.62
N VAL A 52 8.32 -2.12 13.41
CA VAL A 52 7.08 -1.84 14.13
C VAL A 52 6.02 -2.85 13.71
N ASP A 53 5.47 -3.59 14.67
CA ASP A 53 4.34 -4.48 14.44
C ASP A 53 3.02 -3.71 14.54
N TYR A 54 2.50 -3.26 13.40
CA TYR A 54 1.20 -2.59 13.37
C TYR A 54 0.05 -3.54 13.73
N SER A 55 0.22 -4.85 13.61
CA SER A 55 -0.82 -5.85 13.85
C SER A 55 -1.26 -5.82 15.32
N ALA A 56 -0.31 -5.71 16.26
CA ALA A 56 -0.62 -5.59 17.69
C ALA A 56 -1.42 -4.32 18.02
N LEU A 57 -1.02 -3.17 17.45
CA LEU A 57 -1.74 -1.91 17.62
C LEU A 57 -3.15 -1.97 17.04
N ILE A 58 -3.29 -2.53 15.85
CA ILE A 58 -4.55 -2.53 15.10
C ILE A 58 -5.55 -3.45 15.77
N LYS A 59 -5.12 -4.65 16.21
CA LYS A 59 -5.94 -5.53 17.06
C LYS A 59 -6.37 -4.81 18.35
N ALA A 60 -5.47 -4.08 19.01
CA ALA A 60 -5.80 -3.33 20.22
C ALA A 60 -6.80 -2.17 19.98
N LEU A 61 -6.91 -1.68 18.74
CA LEU A 61 -7.86 -0.64 18.32
C LEU A 61 -9.16 -1.23 17.73
N GLY A 62 -9.35 -2.55 17.76
CA GLY A 62 -10.52 -3.23 17.19
C GLY A 62 -10.51 -3.27 15.65
N GLY A 63 -9.34 -3.09 15.04
CA GLY A 63 -9.16 -3.22 13.60
C GLY A 63 -8.90 -4.66 13.16
N GLU A 64 -8.99 -4.86 11.85
CA GLU A 64 -8.75 -6.13 11.18
C GLU A 64 -7.28 -6.26 10.78
N VAL A 65 -6.71 -7.43 11.02
CA VAL A 65 -5.39 -7.80 10.50
C VAL A 65 -5.56 -9.00 9.60
N ILE A 66 -5.26 -8.80 8.32
CA ILE A 66 -5.37 -9.78 7.26
C ILE A 66 -3.98 -10.35 7.03
N HIS A 67 -3.78 -11.61 7.40
CA HIS A 67 -2.50 -12.29 7.33
C HIS A 67 -2.35 -13.01 5.99
N ILE A 68 -1.56 -12.44 5.08
CA ILE A 68 -1.43 -12.97 3.73
C ILE A 68 -0.15 -13.80 3.63
N ALA A 69 -0.31 -15.11 3.61
CA ALA A 69 0.79 -16.06 3.51
C ALA A 69 0.39 -17.27 2.65
N ALA A 70 1.38 -18.03 2.18
CA ALA A 70 1.11 -19.31 1.53
C ALA A 70 0.47 -20.28 2.54
N GLY A 71 -0.68 -20.85 2.20
CA GLY A 71 -1.44 -21.73 3.10
C GLY A 71 -2.18 -21.02 4.24
N SER A 72 -2.29 -19.69 4.20
CA SER A 72 -3.19 -18.94 5.11
C SER A 72 -4.66 -19.22 4.78
N ASP A 73 -5.52 -19.25 5.80
CA ASP A 73 -6.98 -19.31 5.66
C ASP A 73 -7.58 -17.94 5.24
N ASP A 74 -6.79 -16.87 5.37
CA ASP A 74 -7.16 -15.54 4.93
C ASP A 74 -7.00 -15.41 3.42
N HIS A 75 -8.09 -15.08 2.74
CA HIS A 75 -8.15 -14.89 1.30
C HIS A 75 -8.59 -13.48 0.95
N ILE A 76 -7.97 -12.92 -0.10
CA ILE A 76 -8.40 -11.68 -0.75
C ILE A 76 -8.56 -11.98 -2.24
N ASN A 77 -9.78 -11.90 -2.75
CA ASN A 77 -10.05 -12.23 -4.14
C ASN A 77 -9.45 -11.18 -5.10
N ALA A 78 -8.50 -11.57 -5.95
CA ALA A 78 -7.94 -10.69 -6.99
C ALA A 78 -8.97 -10.21 -8.02
N MET A 79 -10.06 -10.98 -8.19
CA MET A 79 -11.16 -10.65 -9.10
C MET A 79 -12.27 -9.84 -8.41
N ASP A 80 -12.08 -9.34 -7.18
CA ASP A 80 -13.08 -8.43 -6.60
C ASP A 80 -13.10 -7.09 -7.34
N MET A 81 -14.31 -6.61 -7.65
CA MET A 81 -14.56 -5.26 -8.19
C MET A 81 -15.64 -4.58 -7.35
N VAL A 82 -15.36 -3.33 -6.97
CA VAL A 82 -16.38 -2.42 -6.45
C VAL A 82 -17.11 -1.73 -7.61
N GLU A 83 -18.29 -1.19 -7.35
CA GLU A 83 -18.96 -0.36 -8.34
C GLU A 83 -18.18 0.96 -8.53
N ASN A 84 -17.98 1.34 -9.80
CA ASN A 84 -17.00 2.32 -10.29
C ASN A 84 -15.52 1.93 -10.09
N TYR A 85 -15.22 0.63 -10.17
CA TYR A 85 -13.86 0.14 -10.32
C TYR A 85 -13.14 0.82 -11.49
N GLY A 86 -11.86 1.14 -11.27
CA GLY A 86 -11.00 1.73 -12.30
C GLY A 86 -11.32 3.20 -12.64
N GLU A 87 -10.79 3.68 -13.76
CA GLU A 87 -10.99 5.06 -14.26
C GLU A 87 -11.76 5.11 -15.57
N GLY A 88 -11.86 3.99 -16.28
CA GLY A 88 -12.52 3.86 -17.56
C GLY A 88 -14.04 3.86 -17.45
N LYS A 89 -14.69 3.82 -18.63
CA LYS A 89 -16.16 3.67 -18.70
C LYS A 89 -16.60 2.23 -18.38
N ASN A 90 -15.71 1.26 -18.52
CA ASN A 90 -16.03 -0.15 -18.35
C ASN A 90 -15.09 -0.79 -17.29
N PRO A 91 -15.60 -1.06 -16.08
CA PRO A 91 -14.88 -1.76 -15.01
C PRO A 91 -14.21 -3.07 -15.43
N VAL A 92 -14.83 -3.82 -16.34
CA VAL A 92 -14.32 -5.12 -16.79
C VAL A 92 -13.07 -4.96 -17.64
N ILE A 93 -12.96 -3.88 -18.42
CA ILE A 93 -11.76 -3.57 -19.22
C ILE A 93 -10.61 -3.24 -18.27
N ASP A 94 -10.82 -2.33 -17.32
CA ASP A 94 -9.78 -1.95 -16.36
C ASP A 94 -9.33 -3.17 -15.52
N LYS A 95 -10.26 -4.07 -15.18
CA LYS A 95 -9.93 -5.30 -14.48
C LYS A 95 -9.19 -6.29 -15.36
N SER A 96 -9.53 -6.37 -16.65
CA SER A 96 -8.77 -7.17 -17.63
C SER A 96 -7.32 -6.69 -17.70
N GLU A 97 -7.07 -5.38 -17.77
CA GLU A 97 -5.71 -4.81 -17.73
C GLU A 97 -4.96 -5.16 -16.44
N PHE A 98 -5.64 -5.16 -15.30
CA PHE A 98 -5.08 -5.63 -14.03
C PHE A 98 -4.70 -7.12 -14.09
N ILE A 99 -5.58 -7.99 -14.59
CA ILE A 99 -5.31 -9.43 -14.70
C ILE A 99 -4.17 -9.71 -15.70
N LEU A 100 -4.11 -8.98 -16.81
CA LEU A 100 -2.97 -9.03 -17.73
C LEU A 100 -1.65 -8.71 -17.01
N SER A 101 -1.67 -7.68 -16.16
CA SER A 101 -0.50 -7.31 -15.34
C SER A 101 -0.11 -8.41 -14.36
N LEU A 102 -1.07 -9.15 -13.80
CA LEU A 102 -0.78 -10.33 -12.97
C LEU A 102 -0.08 -11.42 -13.79
N PHE A 103 -0.61 -11.78 -14.96
CA PHE A 103 0.00 -12.80 -15.84
C PHE A 103 1.42 -12.41 -16.30
N GLU A 104 1.66 -11.13 -16.59
CA GLU A 104 3.01 -10.62 -16.89
C GLU A 104 4.00 -10.81 -15.73
N GLN A 105 3.53 -10.95 -14.47
CA GLN A 105 4.38 -11.30 -13.34
C GLN A 105 4.62 -12.80 -13.20
N LEU A 106 3.69 -13.63 -13.68
CA LEU A 106 3.78 -15.08 -13.56
C LEU A 106 4.75 -15.66 -14.59
N ASP A 107 4.78 -15.12 -15.81
CA ASP A 107 5.72 -15.53 -16.85
C ASP A 107 6.87 -14.53 -17.02
N LYS A 108 8.08 -14.95 -16.68
CA LYS A 108 9.32 -14.18 -16.90
C LYS A 108 9.62 -13.91 -18.37
N LYS A 109 9.05 -14.68 -19.30
CA LYS A 109 9.17 -14.45 -20.75
C LYS A 109 8.16 -13.41 -21.26
N GLY A 110 7.20 -13.02 -20.42
CA GLY A 110 6.10 -12.13 -20.75
C GLY A 110 5.01 -12.83 -21.56
N ILE A 111 3.85 -12.18 -21.65
CA ILE A 111 2.69 -12.69 -22.42
C ILE A 111 2.64 -12.07 -23.82
N GLY A 112 2.45 -12.93 -24.83
CA GLY A 112 2.33 -12.51 -26.22
C GLY A 112 0.95 -11.95 -26.58
N PRO A 113 0.77 -11.39 -27.80
CA PRO A 113 -0.50 -10.79 -28.22
C PRO A 113 -1.67 -11.78 -28.21
N LYS A 114 -1.42 -13.07 -28.48
CA LYS A 114 -2.45 -14.12 -28.47
C LYS A 114 -2.94 -14.38 -27.06
N GLU A 115 -2.01 -14.54 -26.12
CA GLU A 115 -2.28 -14.73 -24.71
C GLU A 115 -3.06 -13.54 -24.15
N LYS A 116 -2.65 -12.31 -24.48
CA LYS A 116 -3.37 -11.08 -24.11
C LYS A 116 -4.83 -11.11 -24.57
N SER A 117 -5.07 -11.45 -25.84
CA SER A 117 -6.43 -11.54 -26.38
C SER A 117 -7.28 -12.64 -25.72
N ILE A 118 -6.66 -13.76 -25.33
CA ILE A 118 -7.35 -14.86 -24.65
C ILE A 118 -7.71 -14.46 -23.21
N ILE A 119 -6.77 -13.86 -22.47
CA ILE A 119 -7.01 -13.38 -21.10
C ILE A 119 -8.14 -12.37 -21.10
N ASP A 120 -8.10 -11.38 -22.00
CA ASP A 120 -9.13 -10.35 -22.10
C ASP A 120 -10.53 -10.94 -22.36
N ARG A 121 -10.63 -11.85 -23.33
CA ARG A 121 -11.86 -12.59 -23.63
C ARG A 121 -12.35 -13.38 -22.42
N CYS A 122 -11.47 -14.09 -21.73
CA CYS A 122 -11.85 -14.93 -20.59
C CYS A 122 -12.31 -14.09 -19.39
N VAL A 123 -11.63 -12.97 -19.10
CA VAL A 123 -12.05 -12.04 -18.04
C VAL A 123 -13.45 -11.51 -18.35
N PHE A 124 -13.71 -11.10 -19.58
CA PHE A 124 -15.04 -10.66 -20.01
C PHE A 124 -16.11 -11.74 -19.78
N LEU A 125 -15.86 -12.96 -20.26
CA LEU A 125 -16.79 -14.09 -20.10
C LEU A 125 -17.06 -14.42 -18.61
N VAL A 126 -16.05 -14.37 -17.74
CA VAL A 126 -16.23 -14.58 -16.30
C VAL A 126 -17.22 -13.57 -15.71
N TYR A 127 -17.07 -12.28 -16.05
CA TYR A 127 -17.94 -11.25 -15.51
C TYR A 127 -19.33 -11.23 -16.16
N GLU A 128 -19.44 -11.57 -17.44
CA GLU A 128 -20.71 -11.76 -18.13
C GLU A 128 -21.51 -12.91 -17.50
N ASP A 129 -20.88 -14.07 -17.30
CA ASP A 129 -21.47 -15.23 -16.61
C ASP A 129 -21.94 -14.84 -15.20
N TYR A 130 -21.14 -14.07 -14.45
CA TYR A 130 -21.52 -13.60 -13.12
C TYR A 130 -22.73 -12.66 -13.13
N GLN A 131 -22.78 -11.72 -14.08
CA GLN A 131 -23.93 -10.81 -14.24
C GLN A 131 -25.21 -11.57 -14.61
N ALA A 132 -25.10 -12.70 -15.30
CA ALA A 132 -26.21 -13.60 -15.61
C ALA A 132 -26.62 -14.52 -14.44
N GLY A 133 -26.02 -14.37 -13.24
CA GLY A 133 -26.31 -15.17 -12.05
C GLY A 133 -25.40 -16.39 -11.87
N GLY A 134 -24.27 -16.45 -12.58
CA GLY A 134 -23.26 -17.50 -12.48
C GLY A 134 -22.37 -17.42 -11.23
N LYS A 135 -21.23 -18.12 -11.29
CA LYS A 135 -20.27 -18.19 -10.17
C LYS A 135 -19.63 -16.82 -9.89
N LEU A 136 -19.25 -16.60 -8.63
CA LEU A 136 -18.46 -15.42 -8.23
C LEU A 136 -17.12 -15.40 -9.01
N PRO A 137 -16.76 -14.28 -9.66
CA PRO A 137 -15.47 -14.10 -10.32
C PRO A 137 -14.33 -14.31 -9.35
N THR A 138 -13.47 -15.27 -9.65
CA THR A 138 -12.28 -15.63 -8.87
C THR A 138 -11.19 -16.11 -9.82
N LEU A 139 -9.93 -16.17 -9.40
CA LEU A 139 -8.88 -16.73 -10.26
C LEU A 139 -9.13 -18.21 -10.56
N VAL A 140 -9.78 -18.94 -9.66
CA VAL A 140 -10.24 -20.32 -9.91
C VAL A 140 -11.22 -20.36 -11.09
N VAL A 141 -12.25 -19.50 -11.06
CA VAL A 141 -13.25 -19.43 -12.15
C VAL A 141 -12.62 -18.95 -13.46
N LEU A 142 -11.66 -18.02 -13.40
CA LEU A 142 -10.89 -17.61 -14.58
C LEU A 142 -10.09 -18.78 -15.16
N ARG A 143 -9.45 -19.60 -14.32
CA ARG A 143 -8.73 -20.80 -14.76
C ARG A 143 -9.68 -21.81 -15.42
N GLU A 144 -10.86 -22.03 -14.85
CA GLU A 144 -11.89 -22.88 -15.47
C GLU A 144 -12.26 -22.36 -16.88
N LYS A 145 -12.53 -21.05 -17.01
CA LYS A 145 -12.83 -20.43 -18.31
C LYS A 145 -11.69 -20.54 -19.32
N LEU A 146 -10.43 -20.42 -18.88
CA LEU A 146 -9.26 -20.62 -19.74
C LEU A 146 -9.17 -22.07 -20.26
N LEU A 147 -9.50 -23.07 -19.43
CA LEU A 147 -9.50 -24.48 -19.82
C LEU A 147 -10.60 -24.85 -20.83
N GLU A 148 -11.70 -24.09 -20.84
CA GLU A 148 -12.79 -24.25 -21.82
C GLU A 148 -12.42 -23.74 -23.22
N GLN A 149 -11.38 -22.92 -23.34
CA GLN A 149 -10.99 -22.34 -24.63
C GLN A 149 -10.32 -23.38 -25.55
N PRO A 150 -10.55 -23.33 -26.87
CA PRO A 150 -10.00 -24.29 -27.82
C PRO A 150 -8.49 -24.13 -28.05
N GLU A 151 -7.95 -22.93 -27.86
CA GLU A 151 -6.55 -22.60 -28.16
C GLU A 151 -5.56 -23.29 -27.21
N LYS A 152 -4.41 -23.73 -27.73
CA LYS A 152 -3.35 -24.33 -26.91
C LYS A 152 -2.76 -23.30 -25.94
N GLU A 153 -2.62 -22.06 -26.40
CA GLU A 153 -2.17 -20.91 -25.62
C GLU A 153 -3.03 -20.71 -24.36
N ALA A 154 -4.35 -20.91 -24.44
CA ALA A 154 -5.24 -20.82 -23.27
C ALA A 154 -4.98 -21.91 -22.22
N LYS A 155 -4.68 -23.13 -22.67
CA LYS A 155 -4.31 -24.24 -21.78
C LYS A 155 -2.97 -23.99 -21.07
N ASN A 156 -2.02 -23.35 -21.75
CA ASN A 156 -0.75 -22.94 -21.12
C ASN A 156 -1.00 -21.88 -20.03
N LEU A 157 -1.81 -20.86 -20.32
CA LEU A 157 -2.20 -19.84 -19.34
C LEU A 157 -2.90 -20.46 -18.11
N ALA A 158 -3.80 -21.42 -18.34
CA ALA A 158 -4.45 -22.15 -17.24
C ALA A 158 -3.47 -22.96 -16.38
N LEU A 159 -2.41 -23.52 -16.99
CA LEU A 159 -1.35 -24.23 -16.29
C LEU A 159 -0.48 -23.27 -15.46
N GLU A 160 -0.13 -22.11 -16.00
CA GLU A 160 0.62 -21.07 -15.28
C GLU A 160 -0.14 -20.56 -14.05
N LEU A 161 -1.47 -20.43 -14.17
CA LEU A 161 -2.34 -19.98 -13.08
C LEU A 161 -2.61 -21.07 -12.04
N GLU A 162 -2.27 -22.35 -12.30
CA GLU A 162 -2.57 -23.48 -11.41
C GLU A 162 -1.93 -23.34 -10.03
N LEU A 163 -0.65 -22.93 -9.99
CA LEU A 163 0.08 -22.72 -8.73
C LEU A 163 -0.61 -21.72 -7.80
N PHE A 164 -1.27 -20.72 -8.40
CA PHE A 164 -1.94 -19.63 -7.69
C PHE A 164 -3.42 -19.87 -7.46
N THR A 165 -3.98 -21.00 -7.89
CA THR A 165 -5.41 -21.32 -7.76
C THR A 165 -5.64 -22.59 -6.97
N ASN A 166 -5.24 -23.73 -7.52
CA ASN A 166 -5.32 -25.03 -6.87
C ASN A 166 -4.03 -25.41 -6.13
N GLY A 167 -2.93 -24.71 -6.41
CA GLY A 167 -1.64 -24.91 -5.77
C GLY A 167 -1.50 -24.22 -4.41
N SER A 168 -0.25 -24.20 -3.92
CA SER A 168 0.11 -23.71 -2.58
C SER A 168 0.11 -22.18 -2.44
N LEU A 169 0.04 -21.42 -3.55
CA LEU A 169 0.11 -19.96 -3.56
C LEU A 169 -1.26 -19.32 -3.84
N ASN A 170 -2.32 -19.90 -3.29
CA ASN A 170 -3.71 -19.56 -3.62
C ASN A 170 -4.38 -18.49 -2.75
N ALA A 171 -3.60 -17.74 -1.97
CA ALA A 171 -4.10 -16.69 -1.09
C ALA A 171 -5.02 -15.66 -1.79
N PHE A 172 -4.85 -15.48 -3.11
CA PHE A 172 -5.61 -14.50 -3.90
C PHE A 172 -6.67 -15.07 -4.84
N ALA A 173 -6.85 -16.39 -4.83
CA ALA A 173 -7.65 -17.07 -5.83
C ALA A 173 -9.07 -17.41 -5.41
N HIS A 174 -9.39 -17.30 -4.13
CA HIS A 174 -10.68 -17.65 -3.57
C HIS A 174 -11.48 -16.40 -3.22
N LYS A 175 -12.75 -16.60 -2.86
CA LYS A 175 -13.60 -15.55 -2.30
C LYS A 175 -12.91 -14.90 -1.10
N THR A 176 -12.97 -13.58 -1.01
CA THR A 176 -12.48 -12.83 0.15
C THR A 176 -13.12 -13.36 1.44
N SER A 177 -12.30 -13.86 2.37
CA SER A 177 -12.74 -14.52 3.62
C SER A 177 -12.64 -13.63 4.86
N VAL A 178 -12.03 -12.46 4.72
CA VAL A 178 -11.70 -11.52 5.82
C VAL A 178 -12.60 -10.28 5.85
N ASP A 179 -12.64 -9.58 6.99
CA ASP A 179 -13.44 -8.35 7.12
C ASP A 179 -12.75 -7.15 6.47
N THR A 180 -13.06 -6.92 5.19
CA THR A 180 -12.62 -5.74 4.44
C THR A 180 -13.45 -4.48 4.73
N ASN A 181 -14.47 -4.56 5.58
CA ASN A 181 -15.33 -3.44 5.96
C ASN A 181 -14.92 -2.75 7.24
N ASN A 182 -13.96 -3.29 8.00
CA ASN A 182 -13.46 -2.66 9.21
C ASN A 182 -12.93 -1.22 8.95
N ARG A 183 -13.06 -0.36 9.96
CA ARG A 183 -12.51 1.00 9.95
C ARG A 183 -10.99 0.99 9.80
N MET A 184 -10.31 0.05 10.45
CA MET A 184 -8.85 -0.06 10.42
C MET A 184 -8.48 -1.45 9.91
N ILE A 185 -7.72 -1.50 8.81
CA ILE A 185 -7.31 -2.75 8.17
C ILE A 185 -5.81 -2.75 7.99
N VAL A 186 -5.14 -3.84 8.34
CA VAL A 186 -3.74 -4.07 7.99
C VAL A 186 -3.63 -5.31 7.14
N TYR A 187 -3.00 -5.16 5.98
CA TYR A 187 -2.56 -6.27 5.17
C TYR A 187 -1.12 -6.60 5.57
N ASP A 188 -0.97 -7.70 6.31
CA ASP A 188 0.33 -8.19 6.75
C ASP A 188 0.93 -9.08 5.65
N ILE A 189 1.99 -8.59 4.99
CA ILE A 189 2.71 -9.31 3.93
C ILE A 189 4.12 -9.72 4.38
N MET A 190 4.35 -9.85 5.69
CA MET A 190 5.61 -10.39 6.19
C MET A 190 5.85 -11.79 5.67
N ASP A 191 4.98 -12.75 5.97
CA ASP A 191 5.21 -14.16 5.67
C ASP A 191 4.92 -14.52 4.20
N LEU A 192 4.99 -13.51 3.33
CA LEU A 192 4.63 -13.61 1.93
C LEU A 192 5.89 -13.93 1.12
N GLY A 193 6.06 -15.21 0.80
CA GLY A 193 7.24 -15.73 0.11
C GLY A 193 7.56 -14.97 -1.19
N LYS A 194 8.85 -14.92 -1.56
CA LYS A 194 9.37 -14.11 -2.69
C LYS A 194 8.59 -14.26 -4.00
N GLN A 195 8.09 -15.46 -4.32
CA GLN A 195 7.30 -15.71 -5.54
C GLN A 195 5.91 -15.06 -5.48
N LEU A 196 5.26 -15.10 -4.32
CA LEU A 196 3.93 -14.50 -4.13
C LEU A 196 4.03 -12.97 -3.98
N LYS A 197 5.20 -12.44 -3.60
CA LYS A 197 5.40 -11.02 -3.24
C LYS A 197 4.94 -10.04 -4.31
N THR A 198 5.37 -10.24 -5.55
CA THR A 198 5.03 -9.32 -6.63
C THR A 198 3.53 -9.35 -6.93
N MET A 199 2.93 -10.55 -6.97
CA MET A 199 1.49 -10.73 -7.15
C MET A 199 0.71 -10.12 -5.99
N GLY A 200 1.15 -10.35 -4.75
CA GLY A 200 0.49 -9.86 -3.55
C GLY A 200 0.50 -8.34 -3.47
N LEU A 201 1.61 -7.69 -3.82
CA LEU A 201 1.66 -6.23 -3.90
C LEU A 201 0.64 -5.68 -4.90
N LEU A 202 0.49 -6.30 -6.06
CA LEU A 202 -0.51 -5.90 -7.07
C LEU A 202 -1.94 -6.09 -6.53
N VAL A 203 -2.27 -7.29 -6.05
CA VAL A 203 -3.62 -7.61 -5.55
C VAL A 203 -4.01 -6.73 -4.36
N ILE A 204 -3.10 -6.49 -3.43
CA ILE A 204 -3.40 -5.66 -2.28
C ILE A 204 -3.50 -4.19 -2.67
N THR A 205 -2.68 -3.72 -3.61
CA THR A 205 -2.83 -2.37 -4.17
C THR A 205 -4.21 -2.20 -4.80
N ASP A 206 -4.67 -3.20 -5.56
CA ASP A 206 -6.02 -3.22 -6.13
C ASP A 206 -7.11 -3.24 -5.04
N ALA A 207 -6.95 -4.06 -4.01
CA ALA A 207 -7.88 -4.12 -2.87
C ALA A 207 -7.95 -2.78 -2.11
N MET A 208 -6.82 -2.10 -1.90
CA MET A 208 -6.78 -0.74 -1.34
C MET A 208 -7.49 0.27 -2.25
N LEU A 209 -7.32 0.16 -3.56
CA LEU A 209 -7.98 1.03 -4.54
C LEU A 209 -9.49 0.84 -4.53
N ASN A 210 -9.96 -0.40 -4.44
CA ASN A 210 -11.37 -0.73 -4.25
C ASN A 210 -11.93 -0.07 -3.00
N ARG A 211 -11.24 -0.24 -1.86
CA ARG A 211 -11.65 0.35 -0.58
C ARG A 211 -11.70 1.87 -0.62
N VAL A 212 -10.67 2.52 -1.18
CA VAL A 212 -10.62 3.98 -1.34
C VAL A 212 -11.78 4.48 -2.20
N THR A 213 -12.11 3.76 -3.27
CA THR A 213 -13.20 4.10 -4.20
C THR A 213 -14.55 4.00 -3.53
N GLU A 214 -14.78 2.89 -2.82
CA GLU A 214 -16.01 2.69 -2.07
C GLU A 214 -16.20 3.77 -0.98
N ASN A 215 -15.16 4.05 -0.20
CA ASN A 215 -15.19 5.08 0.83
C ASN A 215 -15.44 6.46 0.23
N TRP A 216 -14.77 6.80 -0.87
CA TRP A 216 -14.97 8.08 -1.56
C TRP A 216 -16.43 8.28 -2.01
N ARG A 217 -17.07 7.24 -2.54
CA ARG A 217 -18.49 7.26 -2.90
C ARG A 217 -19.41 7.46 -1.70
N LYS A 218 -19.02 6.92 -0.55
CA LYS A 218 -19.69 7.12 0.74
C LYS A 218 -19.36 8.47 1.39
N GLY A 219 -18.58 9.34 0.73
CA GLY A 219 -18.12 10.61 1.29
C GLY A 219 -17.10 10.47 2.43
N MET A 220 -16.54 9.27 2.60
CA MET A 220 -15.57 8.95 3.66
C MET A 220 -14.15 9.09 3.15
N ARG A 221 -13.32 9.75 3.96
CA ARG A 221 -11.89 9.91 3.69
C ARG A 221 -11.12 8.68 4.16
N THR A 222 -10.22 8.20 3.30
CA THR A 222 -9.36 7.04 3.59
C THR A 222 -7.91 7.49 3.77
N HIS A 223 -7.26 7.03 4.83
CA HIS A 223 -5.82 7.18 5.00
C HIS A 223 -5.15 5.86 4.61
N VAL A 224 -4.20 5.93 3.68
CA VAL A 224 -3.48 4.75 3.17
C VAL A 224 -2.02 4.87 3.59
N PHE A 225 -1.55 3.95 4.41
CA PHE A 225 -0.16 3.89 4.88
C PHE A 225 0.55 2.69 4.25
N ILE A 226 1.76 2.91 3.76
CA ILE A 226 2.51 1.88 3.05
C ILE A 226 3.90 1.84 3.67
N ASP A 227 4.11 0.87 4.55
CA ASP A 227 5.41 0.65 5.17
C ASP A 227 6.34 -0.07 4.20
N GLU A 228 7.63 0.25 4.29
CA GLU A 228 8.66 -0.17 3.33
C GLU A 228 8.26 0.10 1.87
N PHE A 229 7.79 1.32 1.62
CA PHE A 229 7.30 1.82 0.34
C PHE A 229 8.23 1.55 -0.86
N HIS A 230 9.55 1.49 -0.65
CA HIS A 230 10.52 1.16 -1.70
C HIS A 230 10.30 -0.23 -2.31
N VAL A 231 9.70 -1.16 -1.57
CA VAL A 231 9.38 -2.53 -2.02
C VAL A 231 8.55 -2.54 -3.29
N VAL A 232 7.61 -1.61 -3.42
CA VAL A 232 6.69 -1.55 -4.56
C VAL A 232 7.43 -1.17 -5.85
N PHE A 233 8.61 -0.57 -5.72
CA PHE A 233 9.48 -0.16 -6.82
C PHE A 233 10.59 -1.16 -7.16
N GLU A 234 10.63 -2.33 -6.49
CA GLU A 234 11.57 -3.41 -6.82
C GLU A 234 11.26 -4.07 -8.19
N ASN A 235 10.05 -3.87 -8.72
CA ASN A 235 9.57 -4.43 -9.98
C ASN A 235 8.86 -3.35 -10.80
N GLU A 236 9.22 -3.21 -12.09
CA GLU A 236 8.75 -2.12 -12.95
C GLU A 236 7.23 -2.13 -13.18
N TYR A 237 6.63 -3.31 -13.35
CA TYR A 237 5.17 -3.44 -13.51
C TYR A 237 4.43 -3.08 -12.23
N SER A 238 4.90 -3.58 -11.08
CA SER A 238 4.35 -3.22 -9.77
C SER A 238 4.47 -1.72 -9.52
N ALA A 239 5.59 -1.12 -9.88
CA ALA A 239 5.83 0.31 -9.77
C ALA A 239 4.86 1.13 -10.64
N SER A 240 4.64 0.71 -11.89
CA SER A 240 3.74 1.37 -12.83
C SER A 240 2.29 1.32 -12.35
N PHE A 241 1.80 0.12 -12.01
CA PHE A 241 0.44 -0.07 -11.48
C PHE A 241 0.24 0.73 -10.20
N PHE A 242 1.20 0.67 -9.29
CA PHE A 242 1.13 1.39 -8.03
C PHE A 242 1.17 2.91 -8.21
N ASN A 243 1.97 3.44 -9.13
CA ASN A 243 2.00 4.87 -9.45
C ASN A 243 0.64 5.34 -10.00
N SER A 244 -0.03 4.53 -10.82
CA SER A 244 -1.42 4.77 -11.23
C SER A 244 -2.37 4.79 -10.02
N ALA A 245 -2.32 3.76 -9.18
CA ALA A 245 -3.13 3.67 -7.96
C ALA A 245 -2.92 4.88 -7.03
N TRP A 246 -1.68 5.34 -6.85
CA TRP A 246 -1.36 6.52 -6.05
C TRP A 246 -2.02 7.80 -6.55
N ARG A 247 -2.05 8.01 -7.87
CA ARG A 247 -2.77 9.15 -8.48
C ARG A 247 -4.27 9.05 -8.22
N GLN A 248 -4.83 7.84 -8.36
CA GLN A 248 -6.24 7.59 -8.10
C GLN A 248 -6.62 7.78 -6.62
N PHE A 249 -5.77 7.35 -5.67
CA PHE A 249 -5.97 7.62 -4.24
C PHE A 249 -6.15 9.12 -4.00
N ARG A 250 -5.26 9.95 -4.55
CA ARG A 250 -5.34 11.41 -4.41
C ARG A 250 -6.59 12.00 -5.06
N LYS A 251 -6.94 11.56 -6.27
CA LYS A 251 -8.16 11.99 -6.99
C LYS A 251 -9.43 11.67 -6.21
N ARG A 252 -9.43 10.57 -5.44
CA ARG A 252 -10.52 10.11 -4.59
C ARG A 252 -10.43 10.64 -3.14
N ASN A 253 -9.73 11.76 -2.91
CA ASN A 253 -9.62 12.43 -1.61
C ASN A 253 -9.06 11.53 -0.49
N ALA A 254 -8.29 10.50 -0.84
CA ALA A 254 -7.52 9.70 0.10
C ALA A 254 -6.16 10.34 0.38
N TYR A 255 -5.55 9.95 1.51
CA TYR A 255 -4.27 10.44 1.99
C TYR A 255 -3.26 9.29 1.94
N PRO A 256 -2.60 9.08 0.79
CA PRO A 256 -1.57 8.07 0.69
C PRO A 256 -0.27 8.56 1.35
N THR A 257 0.33 7.70 2.16
CA THR A 257 1.54 7.94 2.93
C THR A 257 2.51 6.79 2.74
N GLY A 258 3.63 7.07 2.07
CA GLY A 258 4.71 6.11 1.90
C GLY A 258 5.71 6.25 3.05
N ILE A 259 6.13 5.13 3.63
CA ILE A 259 7.11 5.07 4.70
C ILE A 259 8.25 4.18 4.26
N THR A 260 9.50 4.65 4.31
CA THR A 260 10.66 3.85 3.91
C THR A 260 11.86 4.09 4.79
N GLN A 261 12.68 3.06 5.00
CA GLN A 261 14.02 3.21 5.59
C GLN A 261 15.12 3.30 4.55
N ASN A 262 14.87 2.71 3.38
CA ASN A 262 15.79 2.70 2.27
C ASN A 262 15.40 3.81 1.28
N VAL A 263 16.09 4.94 1.38
CA VAL A 263 15.85 6.10 0.52
C VAL A 263 16.58 5.95 -0.81
N GLU A 264 17.76 5.32 -0.83
CA GLU A 264 18.53 5.10 -2.05
C GLU A 264 17.69 4.42 -3.16
N TYR A 265 17.03 3.31 -2.83
CA TYR A 265 16.18 2.58 -3.79
C TYR A 265 15.02 3.44 -4.32
N LEU A 266 14.48 4.31 -3.46
CA LEU A 266 13.43 5.23 -3.87
C LEU A 266 13.97 6.29 -4.84
N LEU A 267 15.16 6.81 -4.56
CA LEU A 267 15.78 7.86 -5.38
C LEU A 267 16.25 7.36 -6.74
N ASP A 268 16.66 6.09 -6.83
CA ASP A 268 17.09 5.49 -8.09
C ASP A 268 15.91 5.19 -9.05
N SER A 269 14.68 5.13 -8.52
CA SER A 269 13.47 5.04 -9.34
C SER A 269 12.99 6.42 -9.79
N ILE A 270 12.91 6.65 -11.10
CA ILE A 270 12.37 7.89 -11.68
C ILE A 270 10.93 8.12 -11.19
N MET A 271 10.11 7.07 -11.16
CA MET A 271 8.72 7.16 -10.70
C MET A 271 8.66 7.56 -9.23
N ALA A 272 9.41 6.89 -8.35
CA ALA A 272 9.34 7.15 -6.92
C ALA A 272 9.99 8.49 -6.54
N SER A 273 11.11 8.88 -7.17
CA SER A 273 11.69 10.23 -7.07
C SER A 273 10.70 11.31 -7.47
N THR A 274 9.94 11.09 -8.56
CA THR A 274 8.91 12.03 -9.00
C THR A 274 7.75 12.12 -8.01
N MET A 275 7.38 11.01 -7.37
CA MET A 275 6.35 11.01 -6.32
C MET A 275 6.81 11.78 -5.09
N LEU A 276 8.06 11.59 -4.67
CA LEU A 276 8.65 12.28 -3.53
C LEU A 276 8.82 13.78 -3.78
N SER A 277 9.32 14.20 -4.94
CA SER A 277 9.46 15.62 -5.27
C SER A 277 8.12 16.36 -5.30
N ASN A 278 7.06 15.70 -5.80
CA ASN A 278 5.70 16.22 -5.83
C ASN A 278 4.96 16.13 -4.49
N SER A 279 5.59 15.58 -3.45
CA SER A 279 4.97 15.47 -2.14
C SER A 279 5.07 16.79 -1.38
N GLU A 280 3.91 17.29 -0.97
CA GLU A 280 3.80 18.57 -0.29
C GLU A 280 4.33 18.50 1.14
N PHE A 281 4.20 17.33 1.77
CA PHE A 281 4.66 17.12 3.14
C PHE A 281 5.63 15.94 3.20
N VAL A 282 6.78 16.13 3.83
CA VAL A 282 7.79 15.09 3.96
C VAL A 282 8.39 15.16 5.36
N VAL A 283 8.41 14.04 6.07
CA VAL A 283 9.09 13.89 7.35
C VAL A 283 10.35 13.10 7.13
N MET A 284 11.48 13.73 7.43
CA MET A 284 12.80 13.14 7.30
C MET A 284 13.38 13.02 8.69
N LEU A 285 13.57 11.78 9.17
CA LEU A 285 14.36 11.52 10.37
C LEU A 285 15.85 11.53 10.01
N ASN A 286 16.72 11.11 10.94
CA ASN A 286 18.13 10.88 10.65
C ASN A 286 18.31 10.10 9.34
N GLN A 287 19.25 10.51 8.49
CA GLN A 287 19.54 9.88 7.19
C GLN A 287 20.98 9.38 7.12
N ALA A 288 21.22 8.32 6.35
CA ALA A 288 22.58 7.81 6.09
C ALA A 288 23.36 8.79 5.21
N SER A 289 24.69 8.85 5.40
CA SER A 289 25.53 9.84 4.71
C SER A 289 25.43 9.79 3.19
N GLN A 290 25.23 8.59 2.62
CA GLN A 290 25.13 8.35 1.18
C GLN A 290 23.85 8.97 0.56
N ASP A 291 22.75 9.04 1.32
CA ASP A 291 21.44 9.48 0.82
C ASP A 291 21.25 11.00 0.93
N ARG A 292 21.95 11.62 1.88
CA ARG A 292 21.81 13.05 2.22
C ARG A 292 22.01 13.97 1.03
N GLY A 293 23.05 13.74 0.23
CA GLY A 293 23.36 14.61 -0.92
C GLY A 293 22.27 14.59 -1.99
N LYS A 294 21.77 13.40 -2.33
CA LYS A 294 20.67 13.25 -3.31
C LYS A 294 19.38 13.88 -2.77
N LEU A 295 19.04 13.64 -1.50
CA LEU A 295 17.88 14.26 -0.84
C LEU A 295 17.97 15.78 -0.76
N ALA A 296 19.14 16.32 -0.41
CA ALA A 296 19.39 17.75 -0.28
C ALA A 296 19.09 18.47 -1.59
N LYS A 297 19.65 17.95 -2.68
CA LYS A 297 19.48 18.51 -4.02
C LYS A 297 18.02 18.43 -4.48
N MET A 298 17.36 17.31 -4.26
CA MET A 298 15.98 17.10 -4.72
C MET A 298 14.96 17.96 -3.95
N LEU A 299 15.17 18.16 -2.64
CA LEU A 299 14.24 18.88 -1.77
C LEU A 299 14.68 20.32 -1.46
N ASN A 300 15.78 20.78 -2.07
CA ASN A 300 16.39 22.10 -1.85
C ASN A 300 16.70 22.37 -0.37
N ILE A 301 17.30 21.39 0.30
CA ILE A 301 17.70 21.49 1.71
C ILE A 301 19.07 22.19 1.78
N SER A 302 19.19 23.24 2.60
CA SER A 302 20.47 23.92 2.81
C SER A 302 21.44 23.09 3.67
N ASP A 303 22.73 23.44 3.66
CA ASP A 303 23.73 22.78 4.48
C ASP A 303 23.43 22.92 5.99
N GLU A 304 22.90 24.07 6.43
CA GLU A 304 22.46 24.25 7.81
C GLU A 304 21.28 23.35 8.16
N GLN A 305 20.30 23.23 7.25
CA GLN A 305 19.13 22.38 7.45
C GLN A 305 19.49 20.88 7.44
N MET A 306 20.53 20.50 6.69
CA MET A 306 21.04 19.13 6.63
C MET A 306 21.55 18.63 7.99
N SER A 307 22.02 19.54 8.84
CA SER A 307 22.46 19.20 10.21
C SER A 307 21.36 18.54 11.04
N TYR A 308 20.08 18.90 10.81
CA TYR A 308 18.94 18.34 11.54
C TYR A 308 18.56 16.91 11.15
N ILE A 309 19.13 16.37 10.07
CA ILE A 309 18.98 14.97 9.66
C ILE A 309 20.31 14.22 9.64
N THR A 310 21.35 14.82 10.21
CA THR A 310 22.69 14.25 10.33
C THR A 310 23.00 13.96 11.79
N ASN A 311 23.13 12.68 12.14
CA ASN A 311 23.33 12.23 13.53
C ASN A 311 22.22 12.75 14.47
N ALA A 312 21.00 12.88 13.95
CA ALA A 312 19.87 13.37 14.71
C ALA A 312 19.38 12.32 15.71
N ASP A 313 18.99 12.76 16.89
CA ASP A 313 18.39 11.89 17.91
C ASP A 313 17.10 11.23 17.41
N ALA A 314 16.76 10.08 18.01
CA ALA A 314 15.51 9.41 17.69
C ALA A 314 14.30 10.33 17.94
N GLY A 315 13.44 10.47 16.92
CA GLY A 315 12.29 11.37 16.96
C GLY A 315 12.58 12.81 16.55
N CYS A 316 13.85 13.15 16.26
CA CYS A 316 14.23 14.44 15.71
C CYS A 316 14.42 14.34 14.19
N GLY A 317 14.23 15.46 13.49
CA GLY A 317 14.38 15.49 12.05
C GLY A 317 13.97 16.80 11.40
N LEU A 318 13.72 16.74 10.10
CA LEU A 318 13.29 17.86 9.28
C LEU A 318 11.94 17.56 8.63
N LEU A 319 11.02 18.52 8.75
CA LEU A 319 9.70 18.47 8.13
C LEU A 319 9.66 19.43 6.94
N LYS A 320 9.36 18.93 5.75
CA LYS A 320 8.96 19.74 4.59
C LYS A 320 7.45 19.93 4.63
N TYR A 321 6.98 21.17 4.45
CA TYR A 321 5.58 21.48 4.18
C TYR A 321 5.51 22.60 3.13
N GLY A 322 5.01 22.26 1.94
CA GLY A 322 5.09 23.12 0.77
C GLY A 322 6.55 23.46 0.45
N SER A 323 6.89 24.74 0.52
CA SER A 323 8.26 25.27 0.36
C SER A 323 9.03 25.40 1.68
N SER A 324 8.38 25.22 2.83
CA SER A 324 9.00 25.42 4.14
C SER A 324 9.67 24.14 4.63
N LEU A 325 10.86 24.28 5.21
CA LEU A 325 11.59 23.21 5.90
C LEU A 325 11.76 23.60 7.36
N VAL A 326 11.18 22.81 8.25
CA VAL A 326 11.06 23.10 9.69
C VAL A 326 11.67 21.95 10.49
N PRO A 327 12.74 22.18 11.26
CA PRO A 327 13.24 21.18 12.20
C PRO A 327 12.18 20.84 13.25
N PHE A 328 12.12 19.58 13.65
CA PHE A 328 11.19 19.14 14.69
C PHE A 328 11.85 18.20 15.68
N ILE A 329 11.26 18.16 16.87
CA ILE A 329 11.62 17.26 17.96
C ILE A 329 10.33 16.58 18.41
N ASN A 330 10.27 15.25 18.28
CA ASN A 330 9.15 14.44 18.73
C ASN A 330 9.59 13.52 19.88
N ARG A 331 9.37 13.96 21.12
CA ARG A 331 9.61 13.15 22.32
C ARG A 331 8.35 12.36 22.65
N PHE A 332 8.35 11.09 22.28
CA PHE A 332 7.19 10.22 22.50
C PHE A 332 7.12 9.75 23.96
N PRO A 333 5.98 9.92 24.67
CA PRO A 333 5.83 9.47 26.05
C PRO A 333 5.96 7.95 26.19
N THR A 334 6.91 7.49 27.02
CA THR A 334 7.26 6.06 27.16
C THR A 334 6.40 5.30 28.16
N ASP A 335 5.66 6.01 29.01
CA ASP A 335 4.75 5.50 30.04
C ASP A 335 3.36 5.14 29.49
N THR A 336 3.17 5.20 28.17
CA THR A 336 1.87 4.97 27.53
C THR A 336 1.70 3.54 27.05
N LYS A 337 0.45 3.04 27.06
CA LYS A 337 0.09 1.76 26.43
C LYS A 337 0.45 1.74 24.93
N LEU A 338 0.32 2.88 24.26
CA LEU A 338 0.68 3.03 22.86
C LEU A 338 2.18 2.80 22.63
N TYR A 339 3.04 3.35 23.51
CA TYR A 339 4.48 3.08 23.45
C TYR A 339 4.80 1.60 23.66
N GLN A 340 4.19 0.97 24.67
CA GLN A 340 4.41 -0.45 24.96
C GLN A 340 4.03 -1.36 23.79
N LEU A 341 2.96 -1.02 23.05
CA LEU A 341 2.52 -1.78 21.87
C LEU A 341 3.42 -1.55 20.64
N MET A 342 4.02 -0.36 20.52
CA MET A 342 4.69 0.08 19.29
C MET A 342 6.21 0.12 19.39
N THR A 343 6.78 0.00 20.59
CA THR A 343 8.21 0.14 20.78
C THR A 343 8.97 -0.97 20.04
N THR A 344 9.93 -0.53 19.24
CA THR A 344 10.87 -1.42 18.56
C THR A 344 12.08 -1.73 19.41
N LYS A 345 12.37 -0.89 20.42
CA LYS A 345 13.54 -1.03 21.29
C LYS A 345 13.49 -2.37 22.04
N PRO A 346 14.47 -3.27 21.83
CA PRO A 346 14.47 -4.56 22.49
C PRO A 346 14.49 -4.46 24.02
N THR A 347 15.17 -3.45 24.57
CA THR A 347 15.27 -3.19 26.02
C THR A 347 13.94 -2.83 26.68
N ASP A 348 13.01 -2.27 25.91
CA ASP A 348 11.77 -1.68 26.45
C ASP A 348 10.58 -2.64 26.31
N ARG A 349 10.78 -3.74 25.58
CA ARG A 349 9.80 -4.83 25.47
C ARG A 349 9.85 -5.63 26.77
N LYS A 350 8.76 -5.61 27.54
CA LYS A 350 8.59 -6.54 28.66
C LYS A 350 8.68 -7.96 28.08
N THR A 351 9.59 -8.78 28.62
CA THR A 351 9.68 -10.21 28.32
C THR A 351 8.28 -10.80 28.46
N LYS A 352 7.77 -11.40 27.36
CA LYS A 352 6.46 -12.03 27.34
C LYS A 352 6.41 -13.23 28.26
#